data_AF-A0A081NU60-F1
#
_entry.id   AF-A0A081NU60-F1
#
_cell.length_a   1.000
_cell.length_b   1.000
_cell.length_c   1.000
_cell.angle_alpha   90.00
_cell.angle_beta   90.00
_cell.angle_gamma   90.00
#
_symmetry.space_group_name_H-M   'P 1'
#
loop_
_entity.id
_entity.type
_entity.pdbx_description
1 polymer ?
#
loop_
_entity_poly.entity_id
_entity_poly.type
_entity_poly.pdbx_seq_one_letter_code
_entity_poly.pdbx_strand_id
1 'polypeptide(L)'
;MRLVTTMMTTEELSDSDISKATNILLSRFKNKFEIYKYNYDGRKYREVDIDLFDVVFSKEKIYDEIDNLISAYEEIMNTIPIQIDFIAGNDDTDSAVIKYEQDIQDIKDFGLFVTKRTIPNIQPYYSSQICNAYVNLTHVSFGIYY
;
A
#
# COMPACT_ATOMS: atom_id res chain seq x y z
N MET A 1 -9.50 -10.20 -8.42
CA MET A 1 -9.48 -8.74 -8.61
C MET A 1 -8.06 -8.28 -8.90
N ARG A 2 -7.88 -7.03 -9.32
CA ARG A 2 -6.58 -6.35 -9.32
C ARG A 2 -6.40 -5.67 -7.97
N LEU A 3 -5.31 -5.94 -7.28
CA LEU A 3 -4.89 -5.22 -6.07
C LEU A 3 -3.73 -4.32 -6.46
N VAL A 4 -3.94 -3.01 -6.41
CA VAL A 4 -2.90 -2.01 -6.67
C VAL A 4 -2.22 -1.69 -5.34
N THR A 5 -0.91 -1.85 -5.29
CA THR A 5 -0.06 -1.41 -4.18
C THR A 5 0.83 -0.27 -4.67
N THR A 6 0.63 0.93 -4.15
CA THR A 6 1.47 2.09 -4.46
C THR A 6 2.48 2.31 -3.35
N MET A 7 3.77 2.24 -3.70
CA MET A 7 4.89 2.64 -2.85
C MET A 7 5.21 4.11 -3.11
N MET A 8 4.93 4.97 -2.13
CA MET A 8 5.25 6.40 -2.19
C MET A 8 6.56 6.68 -1.46
N THR A 9 7.46 7.36 -2.15
CA THR A 9 8.80 7.70 -1.64
C THR A 9 9.19 9.12 -2.02
N THR A 10 10.03 9.79 -1.25
CA THR A 10 10.53 11.13 -1.60
C THR A 10 11.74 11.09 -2.54
N GLU A 11 12.30 9.90 -2.74
CA GLU A 11 13.46 9.62 -3.59
C GLU A 11 13.12 8.45 -4.50
N GLU A 12 13.70 8.37 -5.69
CA GLU A 12 13.41 7.27 -6.62
C GLU A 12 13.92 5.92 -6.08
N LEU A 13 13.04 4.91 -6.07
CA LEU A 13 13.44 3.56 -5.71
C LEU A 13 14.31 2.93 -6.81
N SER A 14 15.42 2.32 -6.40
CA SER A 14 16.27 1.57 -7.32
C SER A 14 15.55 0.33 -7.85
N ASP A 15 15.91 -0.14 -9.05
CA ASP A 15 15.38 -1.41 -9.59
C ASP A 15 15.62 -2.60 -8.65
N SER A 16 16.73 -2.57 -7.91
CA SER A 16 17.03 -3.60 -6.90
C SER A 16 16.03 -3.58 -5.76
N ASP A 17 15.67 -2.40 -5.25
CA ASP A 17 14.73 -2.26 -4.14
C ASP A 17 13.30 -2.61 -4.58
N ILE A 18 12.90 -2.19 -5.77
CA ILE A 18 11.62 -2.59 -6.38
C ILE A 18 11.56 -4.11 -6.54
N SER A 19 12.65 -4.74 -6.99
CA SER A 19 12.72 -6.21 -7.10
C SER A 19 12.59 -6.91 -5.75
N LYS A 20 13.22 -6.38 -4.68
CA LYS A 20 13.08 -6.93 -3.32
C LYS A 20 11.63 -6.82 -2.84
N ALA A 21 11.02 -5.64 -2.99
CA ALA A 21 9.63 -5.41 -2.61
C ALA A 21 8.67 -6.37 -3.31
N THR A 22 8.84 -6.49 -4.63
CA THR A 22 8.04 -7.39 -5.46
C THR A 22 8.21 -8.85 -5.03
N ASN A 23 9.43 -9.31 -4.78
CA ASN A 23 9.67 -10.68 -4.31
C ASN A 23 8.99 -10.98 -2.97
N ILE A 24 8.98 -10.02 -2.04
CA ILE A 24 8.27 -10.16 -0.76
C ILE A 24 6.77 -10.33 -1.01
N LEU A 25 6.15 -9.48 -1.83
CA LEU A 25 4.72 -9.60 -2.16
C LEU A 25 4.39 -10.93 -2.86
N LEU A 26 5.21 -11.34 -3.84
CA LEU A 26 4.99 -12.58 -4.58
C LEU A 26 5.17 -13.84 -3.72
N SER A 27 5.99 -13.79 -2.68
CA SER A 27 6.13 -14.90 -1.73
C SER A 27 4.82 -15.17 -0.98
N ARG A 28 3.98 -14.15 -0.80
CA ARG A 28 2.70 -14.21 -0.08
C ARG A 28 1.52 -14.51 -1.00
N PHE A 29 1.44 -13.82 -2.13
CA PHE A 29 0.25 -13.83 -2.99
C PHE A 29 0.41 -14.75 -4.22
N LYS A 30 1.63 -15.08 -4.67
CA LYS A 30 1.92 -15.96 -5.83
C LYS A 30 1.12 -15.62 -7.09
N ASN A 31 0.76 -14.36 -7.24
CA ASN A 31 -0.05 -13.84 -8.33
C ASN A 31 0.80 -13.38 -9.51
N LYS A 32 0.15 -13.21 -10.68
CA LYS A 32 0.75 -12.41 -11.76
C LYS A 32 0.82 -10.96 -11.32
N PHE A 33 1.81 -10.23 -11.81
CA PHE A 33 2.00 -8.84 -11.45
C PHE A 33 2.47 -7.99 -12.62
N GLU A 34 2.19 -6.69 -12.51
CA GLU A 34 2.79 -5.64 -13.33
C GLU A 34 3.37 -4.57 -12.42
N ILE A 35 4.41 -3.87 -12.92
CA ILE A 35 5.07 -2.80 -12.18
C ILE A 35 5.02 -1.55 -13.04
N TYR A 36 4.58 -0.46 -12.44
CA TYR A 36 4.57 0.86 -13.04
C TYR A 36 5.37 1.83 -12.18
N LYS A 37 6.10 2.73 -12.82
CA LYS A 37 6.84 3.79 -12.13
C LYS A 37 6.32 5.13 -12.60
N TYR A 38 5.96 5.98 -11.64
CA TYR A 38 5.46 7.30 -11.93
C TYR A 38 6.31 8.37 -11.26
N ASN A 39 6.60 9.39 -12.05
CA ASN A 39 7.32 10.57 -11.66
C ASN A 39 6.70 11.74 -12.42
N TYR A 40 5.61 12.29 -11.87
CA TYR A 40 4.95 13.43 -12.49
C TYR A 40 5.60 14.74 -12.04
N ASP A 41 5.75 15.66 -12.99
CA ASP A 41 6.31 16.99 -12.71
C ASP A 41 5.47 17.74 -11.67
N GLY A 42 6.14 18.30 -10.66
CA GLY A 42 5.49 19.07 -9.59
C GLY A 42 4.89 18.25 -8.45
N ARG A 43 4.91 16.91 -8.52
CA ARG A 43 4.54 16.02 -7.41
C ARG A 43 5.62 15.97 -6.34
N LYS A 44 5.21 15.68 -5.11
CA LYS A 44 6.11 15.50 -3.97
C LYS A 44 6.67 14.07 -3.91
N TYR A 45 5.88 13.07 -4.30
CA TYR A 45 6.27 11.67 -4.22
C TYR A 45 6.70 11.11 -5.58
N ARG A 46 7.65 10.17 -5.53
CA ARG A 46 7.93 9.19 -6.59
C ARG A 46 7.15 7.93 -6.24
N GLU A 47 6.47 7.39 -7.23
CA GLU A 47 5.50 6.32 -7.03
C GLU A 47 5.95 5.07 -7.80
N VAL A 48 5.83 3.92 -7.14
CA VAL A 48 5.96 2.62 -7.79
C VAL A 48 4.72 1.81 -7.46
N ASP A 49 3.94 1.51 -8.49
CA ASP A 49 2.76 0.67 -8.38
C ASP A 49 3.14 -0.78 -8.69
N ILE A 50 2.68 -1.68 -7.83
CA ILE A 50 2.74 -3.12 -8.03
C ILE A 50 1.30 -3.62 -8.10
N ASP A 51 0.85 -3.91 -9.32
CA ASP A 51 -0.47 -4.44 -9.59
C ASP A 51 -0.42 -5.95 -9.46
N LEU A 52 -1.09 -6.52 -8.45
CA LEU A 52 -1.27 -7.96 -8.30
C LEU A 52 -2.60 -8.38 -8.91
N PHE A 53 -2.56 -9.27 -9.90
CA PHE A 53 -3.75 -9.77 -10.60
C PHE A 53 -4.28 -11.05 -9.97
N ASP A 54 -5.58 -11.32 -10.13
CA ASP A 54 -6.24 -12.52 -9.62
C ASP A 54 -6.13 -12.69 -8.09
N VAL A 55 -5.99 -11.58 -7.36
CA VAL A 55 -6.08 -11.58 -5.90
C VAL A 55 -7.53 -11.84 -5.50
N VAL A 56 -7.76 -12.73 -4.54
CA VAL A 56 -9.10 -13.12 -4.08
C VAL A 56 -9.18 -12.87 -2.58
N PHE A 57 -9.90 -11.82 -2.20
CA PHE A 57 -10.28 -11.62 -0.80
C PHE A 57 -11.70 -12.15 -0.62
N SER A 58 -11.88 -13.01 0.38
CA SER A 58 -13.20 -13.54 0.75
C SER A 58 -13.72 -12.76 1.96
N LYS A 59 -15.04 -12.64 2.08
CA LYS A 59 -15.67 -11.95 3.22
C LYS A 59 -15.26 -12.58 4.56
N GLU A 60 -15.04 -13.88 4.57
CA GLU A 60 -14.66 -14.66 5.75
C GLU A 60 -13.20 -14.46 6.15
N LYS A 61 -12.32 -14.08 5.21
CA LYS A 61 -10.86 -13.98 5.43
C LYS A 61 -10.28 -12.59 5.17
N ILE A 62 -11.11 -11.58 4.95
CA ILE A 62 -10.65 -10.24 4.56
C ILE A 62 -9.61 -9.68 5.52
N TYR A 63 -9.83 -9.82 6.83
CA TYR A 63 -8.89 -9.33 7.83
C TYR A 63 -7.59 -10.13 7.84
N ASP A 64 -7.65 -11.46 7.71
CA ASP A 64 -6.45 -12.31 7.61
C ASP A 64 -5.60 -11.94 6.37
N GLU A 65 -6.24 -11.67 5.24
CA GLU A 65 -5.56 -11.26 4.01
C GLU A 65 -4.98 -9.84 4.11
N ILE A 66 -5.70 -8.92 4.77
CA ILE A 66 -5.19 -7.57 5.09
C ILE A 66 -3.98 -7.67 6.02
N ASP A 67 -4.03 -8.51 7.06
CA ASP A 67 -2.92 -8.73 7.99
C ASP A 67 -1.69 -9.30 7.27
N ASN A 68 -1.91 -10.21 6.31
CA ASN A 68 -0.86 -10.76 5.46
C ASN A 68 -0.24 -9.68 4.55
N LEU A 69 -1.07 -8.79 4.00
CA LEU A 69 -0.60 -7.66 3.19
C LEU A 69 0.19 -6.64 4.02
N ILE A 70 -0.29 -6.29 5.22
CA ILE A 70 0.41 -5.42 6.18
C ILE A 70 1.77 -6.03 6.55
N SER A 71 1.81 -7.34 6.84
CA SER A 71 3.04 -8.05 7.17
C SER A 71 4.05 -7.99 6.02
N ALA A 72 3.59 -8.11 4.77
CA ALA A 72 4.44 -7.94 3.59
C ALA A 72 5.00 -6.52 3.50
N TYR A 73 4.17 -5.48 3.69
CA TYR A 73 4.64 -4.09 3.67
C TYR A 73 5.64 -3.80 4.78
N GLU A 74 5.41 -4.31 5.98
CA GLU A 74 6.34 -4.18 7.09
C GLU A 74 7.70 -4.84 6.80
N GLU A 75 7.70 -6.03 6.19
CA GLU A 75 8.91 -6.71 5.72
C GLU A 75 9.66 -5.89 4.66
N ILE A 76 8.93 -5.23 3.75
CA ILE A 76 9.50 -4.32 2.74
C ILE A 76 10.15 -3.10 3.41
N MET A 77 9.45 -2.45 4.35
CA MET A 77 9.95 -1.29 5.09
C MET A 77 11.20 -1.58 5.92
N ASN A 78 11.34 -2.83 6.40
CA ASN A 78 12.56 -3.28 7.07
C ASN A 78 13.71 -3.59 6.12
N THR A 79 13.40 -3.96 4.88
CA THR A 79 14.38 -4.43 3.89
C THR A 79 14.98 -3.29 3.08
N ILE A 80 14.17 -2.27 2.76
CA ILE A 80 14.57 -1.15 1.92
C ILE A 80 14.93 0.04 2.81
N PRO A 81 16.14 0.63 2.68
CA PRO A 81 16.64 1.65 3.60
C PRO A 81 16.10 3.06 3.32
N ILE A 82 14.91 3.17 2.73
CA ILE A 82 14.24 4.44 2.40
C ILE A 82 12.85 4.41 3.06
N GLN A 83 12.38 5.57 3.50
CA GLN A 83 11.01 5.67 4.01
C GLN A 83 10.01 5.48 2.86
N ILE A 84 9.14 4.48 3.02
CA ILE A 84 8.06 4.17 2.10
C ILE A 84 6.74 4.32 2.86
N ASP A 85 5.78 5.02 2.24
CA ASP A 85 4.38 4.98 2.63
C ASP A 85 3.62 4.17 1.57
N PHE A 86 2.68 3.31 1.99
CA PHE A 86 1.91 2.45 1.09
C PHE A 86 0.45 2.89 1.05
N ILE A 87 -0.13 2.92 -0.14
CA ILE A 87 -1.59 2.93 -0.35
C ILE A 87 -1.94 1.66 -1.11
N ALA A 88 -2.95 0.93 -0.64
CA ALA A 88 -3.50 -0.22 -1.34
C ALA A 88 -5.00 -0.06 -1.62
N GLY A 89 -5.40 -0.46 -2.82
CA GLY A 89 -6.78 -0.40 -3.31
C GLY A 89 -7.07 -1.47 -4.35
N ASN A 90 -8.35 -1.63 -4.71
CA ASN A 90 -8.79 -2.54 -5.78
C ASN A 90 -8.86 -1.88 -7.16
N ASP A 91 -8.43 -0.62 -7.26
CA ASP A 91 -8.32 0.14 -8.51
C ASP A 91 -7.19 1.19 -8.37
N ASP A 92 -7.11 2.12 -9.32
CA ASP A 92 -6.18 3.26 -9.34
C ASP A 92 -6.14 4.02 -8.00
N THR A 93 -4.91 4.31 -7.55
CA THR A 93 -4.58 5.00 -6.31
C THR A 93 -4.16 6.45 -6.54
N ASP A 94 -4.03 6.94 -7.77
CA ASP A 94 -3.53 8.29 -8.10
C ASP A 94 -4.34 9.39 -7.38
N SER A 95 -5.66 9.24 -7.35
CA SER A 95 -6.55 10.18 -6.62
C SER A 95 -6.28 10.19 -5.11
N ALA A 96 -5.95 9.03 -4.54
CA ALA A 96 -5.57 8.93 -3.13
C ALA A 96 -4.20 9.59 -2.88
N VAL A 97 -3.25 9.42 -3.80
CA VAL A 97 -1.94 10.08 -3.73
C VAL A 97 -2.08 11.60 -3.82
N ILE A 98 -2.87 12.13 -4.77
CA ILE A 98 -3.17 13.58 -4.86
C ILE A 98 -3.70 14.11 -3.53
N LYS A 99 -4.66 13.41 -2.95
CA LYS A 99 -5.27 13.81 -1.68
C LYS A 99 -4.25 13.80 -0.54
N TYR A 100 -3.43 12.75 -0.49
CA TYR A 100 -2.36 12.61 0.51
C TYR A 100 -1.33 13.73 0.42
N GLU A 101 -0.99 14.19 -0.79
CA GLU A 101 -0.08 15.31 -1.00
C GLU A 101 -0.64 16.65 -0.50
N GLN A 102 -1.97 16.83 -0.57
CA GLN A 102 -2.65 18.03 -0.08
C GLN A 102 -2.73 18.05 1.45
N ASP A 103 -3.08 16.92 2.06
CA ASP A 103 -3.11 16.74 3.51
C ASP A 103 -2.69 15.31 3.90
N ILE A 104 -1.47 15.19 4.44
CA ILE A 104 -0.88 13.92 4.86
C ILE A 104 -1.58 13.26 6.06
N GLN A 105 -2.57 13.93 6.66
CA GLN A 105 -3.40 13.40 7.74
C GLN A 105 -4.78 12.91 7.26
N ASP A 106 -5.25 13.36 6.09
CA ASP A 106 -6.59 13.03 5.55
C ASP A 106 -6.60 11.71 4.76
N ILE A 107 -6.34 10.62 5.47
CA ILE A 107 -6.24 9.26 4.91
C ILE A 107 -7.57 8.48 4.98
N LYS A 108 -8.66 9.13 5.42
CA LYS A 108 -9.92 8.46 5.78
C LYS A 108 -10.56 7.70 4.63
N ASP A 109 -10.26 8.04 3.38
CA ASP A 109 -10.88 7.41 2.20
C ASP A 109 -10.00 6.31 1.61
N PHE A 110 -8.86 6.00 2.22
CA PHE A 110 -7.92 5.00 1.72
C PHE A 110 -8.32 3.61 2.21
N GLY A 111 -8.30 2.62 1.32
CA GLY A 111 -8.67 1.24 1.65
C GLY A 111 -7.72 0.64 2.69
N LEU A 112 -6.43 0.64 2.37
CA LEU A 112 -5.35 0.35 3.30
C LEU A 112 -4.26 1.39 3.11
N PHE A 113 -3.83 2.01 4.21
CA PHE A 113 -2.69 2.92 4.24
C PHE A 113 -1.69 2.46 5.29
N VAL A 114 -0.42 2.30 4.92
CA VAL A 114 0.65 1.87 5.84
C VAL A 114 1.79 2.87 5.81
N THR A 115 2.18 3.37 6.97
CA THR A 115 3.23 4.38 7.12
C THR A 115 4.01 4.17 8.41
N LYS A 116 5.25 4.67 8.47
CA LYS A 116 6.01 4.71 9.72
C LYS A 116 5.45 5.71 10.73
N ARG A 117 4.67 6.68 10.25
CA ARG A 117 4.18 7.83 11.05
C ARG A 117 2.93 7.44 11.84
N THR A 118 2.70 8.15 12.94
CA THR A 118 1.39 8.15 13.62
C THR A 118 0.55 9.29 13.05
N ILE A 119 -0.69 9.00 12.68
CA ILE A 119 -1.64 10.02 12.23
C ILE A 119 -2.45 10.50 13.44
N PRO A 120 -2.45 11.80 13.77
CA PRO A 120 -3.19 12.31 14.91
C PRO A 120 -4.68 12.00 14.82
N ASN A 121 -5.29 11.66 15.95
CA ASN A 121 -6.74 11.43 16.09
C ASN A 121 -7.32 10.26 15.28
N ILE A 122 -6.47 9.41 14.69
CA ILE A 122 -6.89 8.16 14.04
C ILE A 122 -6.18 7.00 14.74
N GLN A 123 -6.96 6.07 15.30
CA GLN A 123 -6.41 4.85 15.88
C GLN A 123 -5.98 3.90 14.75
N PRO A 124 -4.71 3.45 14.70
CA PRO A 124 -4.30 2.45 13.72
C PRO A 124 -5.01 1.12 13.97
N TYR A 125 -5.32 0.42 12.87
CA TYR A 125 -5.80 -0.96 12.89
C TYR A 125 -4.71 -1.92 13.35
N TYR A 126 -3.47 -1.71 12.88
CA TYR A 126 -2.27 -2.44 13.31
C TYR A 126 -1.14 -1.45 13.60
N SER A 127 -0.35 -1.73 14.64
CA SER A 127 0.80 -0.91 15.01
C SER A 127 1.94 -1.80 15.50
N SER A 128 3.14 -1.46 15.06
CA SER A 128 4.39 -2.10 15.46
C SER A 128 5.48 -1.05 15.67
N GLN A 129 6.71 -1.50 15.94
CA GLN A 129 7.86 -0.60 15.98
C GLN A 129 8.27 -0.05 14.59
N ILE A 130 7.75 -0.65 13.52
CA ILE A 130 8.17 -0.38 12.14
C ILE A 130 7.13 0.47 11.43
N CYS A 131 5.84 0.17 11.61
CA CYS A 131 4.76 0.85 10.91
C CYS A 131 3.46 0.94 11.72
N ASN A 132 2.56 1.78 11.21
CA ASN A 132 1.15 1.83 11.55
C ASN A 132 0.35 1.56 10.28
N ALA A 133 -0.65 0.69 10.36
CA ALA A 133 -1.59 0.44 9.29
C ALA A 133 -2.98 0.97 9.66
N TYR A 134 -3.63 1.62 8.70
CA TYR A 134 -4.96 2.20 8.81
C TYR A 134 -5.81 1.57 7.71
N VAL A 135 -6.92 0.94 8.11
CA VAL A 135 -7.80 0.20 7.22
C VAL A 135 -9.16 0.87 7.21
N ASN A 136 -9.70 1.17 6.02
CA ASN A 136 -11.08 1.61 5.86
C ASN A 136 -11.79 0.84 4.73
N LEU A 137 -12.70 -0.06 5.13
CA LEU A 137 -13.52 -0.85 4.20
C LEU A 137 -14.88 -0.21 3.86
N THR A 138 -15.13 1.01 4.34
CA THR A 138 -16.40 1.73 4.08
C THR A 138 -16.52 2.18 2.63
N HIS A 139 -15.40 2.51 1.99
CA HIS A 139 -15.35 3.07 0.64
C HIS A 139 -14.54 2.21 -0.35
N VAL A 140 -13.77 1.23 0.15
CA VAL A 140 -12.97 0.31 -0.66
C VAL A 140 -13.37 -1.12 -0.32
N SER A 141 -13.80 -1.86 -1.34
CA SER A 141 -14.35 -3.20 -1.15
C SER A 141 -13.30 -4.31 -1.21
N PHE A 142 -12.08 -4.03 -1.70
CA PHE A 142 -11.10 -5.07 -2.06
C PHE A 142 -11.73 -6.23 -2.86
N GLY A 143 -12.64 -5.89 -3.77
CA GLY A 143 -13.34 -6.88 -4.61
C GLY A 143 -14.38 -7.74 -3.89
N ILE A 144 -14.67 -7.47 -2.61
CA ILE A 144 -15.73 -8.13 -1.85
C ILE A 144 -17.05 -7.41 -2.09
N TYR A 145 -18.02 -8.11 -2.66
CA TYR A 145 -19.39 -7.63 -2.76
C TYR A 145 -20.15 -8.05 -1.48
N TYR A 146 -20.66 -7.08 -0.73
CA TYR A 146 -21.38 -7.29 0.53
C TYR A 146 -22.88 -7.53 0.31
#